data_AF-A0A965X0G6-F1
#
_entry.id   AF-A0A965X0G6-F1
#
_cell.length_a   1.000
_cell.length_b   1.000
_cell.length_c   1.000
_cell.angle_alpha   90.00
_cell.angle_beta   90.00
_cell.angle_gamma   90.00
#
_symmetry.space_group_name_H-M   'P 1'
#
loop_
_entity.id
_entity.type
_entity.pdbx_description
1 polymer ?
#
loop_
_entity_poly.entity_id
_entity_poly.type
_entity_poly.pdbx_seq_one_letter_code
_entity_poly.pdbx_strand_id
1 'polypeptide(L)'
;MYLIANGKLITRDSAKPYIENGGVVVDGTKILEVGETAALKAKYPAATFIDAKGLVIMPAFINAHSHIYSGLARGLSMKGHNPTNFYEILDGMWWKIDRHLTLEDTRRSAYTTYIDCIKTGCTTVFDHHASFCEIEGSLFAIEEVAKELGVGDDFLFDDMVTAASSLDKATTEVDLAWSGVGQYTDIMTPLHMCMIAAGVANDGVMVEPKLLKSITNSLGVNTFECKTETYRKAMSSAEATQLTEYMIGTVENGTG
;
A
#
# COMPACT_ATOMS: atom_id res chain seq x y z
N MET A 1 17.05 4.55 12.26
CA MET A 1 16.56 5.92 12.54
C MET A 1 16.55 6.79 11.29
N TYR A 2 15.42 7.45 11.03
CA TYR A 2 15.20 8.40 9.93
C TYR A 2 14.71 9.75 10.46
N LEU A 3 15.04 10.83 9.74
CA LEU A 3 14.49 12.17 9.94
C LEU A 3 13.84 12.63 8.64
N ILE A 4 12.51 12.64 8.59
CA ILE A 4 11.74 13.17 7.46
C ILE A 4 11.40 14.62 7.78
N ALA A 5 11.96 15.59 7.06
CA ALA A 5 11.83 17.01 7.42
C ALA A 5 11.81 17.94 6.20
N ASN A 6 11.91 19.25 6.43
CA ASN A 6 11.64 20.31 5.43
C ASN A 6 10.20 20.24 4.89
N GLY A 7 9.23 19.82 5.70
CA GLY A 7 7.84 19.71 5.27
C GLY A 7 6.87 20.48 6.17
N LYS A 8 5.66 20.70 5.66
CA LYS A 8 4.53 21.26 6.41
C LYS A 8 3.94 20.15 7.27
N LEU A 9 4.32 20.14 8.55
CA LEU A 9 4.02 19.04 9.44
C LEU A 9 2.69 19.26 10.18
N ILE A 10 1.82 18.26 10.12
CA ILE A 10 0.57 18.15 10.86
C ILE A 10 0.75 17.06 11.93
N THR A 11 0.58 17.40 13.20
CA THR A 11 0.93 16.49 14.32
C THR A 11 -0.28 15.84 14.98
N ARG A 12 -1.51 16.32 14.69
CA ARG A 12 -2.77 16.00 15.40
C ARG A 12 -2.75 16.32 16.90
N ASP A 13 -1.70 16.95 17.42
CA ASP A 13 -1.61 17.47 18.77
C ASP A 13 -2.29 18.84 18.86
N SER A 14 -3.28 18.98 19.74
CA SER A 14 -3.98 20.24 19.98
C SER A 14 -3.06 21.40 20.42
N ALA A 15 -1.95 21.11 21.11
CA ALA A 15 -1.02 22.12 21.59
C ALA A 15 -0.05 22.60 20.50
N LYS A 16 0.22 21.75 19.49
CA LYS A 16 1.15 22.06 18.40
C LYS A 16 0.69 21.45 17.07
N PRO A 17 -0.48 21.85 16.56
CA PRO A 17 -1.16 21.14 15.46
C PRO A 17 -0.42 21.24 14.13
N TYR A 18 0.41 22.27 13.97
CA TYR A 18 1.07 22.61 12.72
C TYR A 18 2.49 23.15 12.94
N ILE A 19 3.42 22.77 12.06
CA ILE A 19 4.80 23.28 12.01
C ILE A 19 5.17 23.51 10.54
N GLU A 20 5.42 24.76 10.14
CA GLU A 20 5.66 25.15 8.74
C GLU A 20 6.90 24.47 8.14
N ASN A 21 8.00 24.42 8.91
CA ASN A 21 9.27 23.80 8.51
C ASN A 21 9.59 22.62 9.44
N GLY A 22 8.61 21.73 9.61
CA GLY A 22 8.66 20.63 10.53
C GLY A 22 9.30 19.36 9.99
N GLY A 23 9.48 18.41 10.90
CA GLY A 23 9.88 17.05 10.59
C GLY A 23 9.52 16.07 11.70
N VAL A 24 9.67 14.79 11.37
CA VAL A 24 9.43 13.65 12.26
C VAL A 24 10.67 12.78 12.30
N VAL A 25 11.09 12.42 13.52
CA VAL A 25 12.15 11.44 13.76
C VAL A 25 11.50 10.10 14.02
N VAL A 26 11.90 9.09 13.25
CA VAL A 26 11.37 7.74 13.32
C VAL A 26 12.50 6.78 13.64
N ASP A 27 12.28 5.85 14.56
CA ASP A 27 13.18 4.75 14.82
C ASP A 27 12.44 3.42 14.85
N GLY A 28 12.74 2.57 13.86
CA GLY A 28 11.92 1.42 13.53
C GLY A 28 10.47 1.82 13.31
N THR A 29 9.58 1.34 14.19
CA THR A 29 8.13 1.52 14.11
C THR A 29 7.62 2.70 14.96
N LYS A 30 8.52 3.43 15.62
CA LYS A 30 8.15 4.48 16.59
C LYS A 30 8.50 5.87 16.09
N ILE A 31 7.55 6.79 16.21
CA ILE A 31 7.83 8.22 16.16
C ILE A 31 8.49 8.61 17.48
N LEU A 32 9.75 9.03 17.42
CA LEU A 32 10.50 9.47 18.60
C LEU A 32 10.19 10.93 18.95
N GLU A 33 10.13 11.79 17.95
CA GLU A 33 9.92 13.22 18.15
C GLU A 33 9.41 13.90 16.89
N VAL A 34 8.61 14.95 17.08
CA VAL A 34 8.16 15.88 16.05
C VAL A 34 8.60 17.29 16.41
N GLY A 35 9.00 18.08 15.42
CA GLY A 35 9.58 19.39 15.71
C GLY A 35 10.03 20.16 14.49
N GLU A 36 10.63 21.32 14.74
CA GLU A 36 11.26 22.14 13.69
C GLU A 36 12.47 21.40 13.10
N THR A 37 12.63 21.45 11.78
CA THR A 37 13.68 20.72 11.07
C THR A 37 15.07 21.04 11.61
N ALA A 38 15.36 22.32 11.87
CA ALA A 38 16.67 22.75 12.38
C ALA A 38 16.97 22.14 13.77
N ALA A 39 15.97 22.10 14.66
CA ALA A 39 16.12 21.53 15.99
C ALA A 39 16.33 20.01 15.94
N LEU A 40 15.56 19.32 15.09
CA LEU A 40 15.69 17.87 14.92
C LEU A 40 17.03 17.49 14.28
N LYS A 41 17.51 18.23 13.28
CA LYS A 41 18.85 18.02 12.69
C LYS A 41 19.97 18.18 13.72
N ALA A 42 19.87 19.18 14.60
CA ALA A 42 20.86 19.41 15.64
C ALA A 42 20.84 18.30 16.71
N LYS A 43 19.64 17.80 17.07
CA LYS A 43 19.45 16.78 18.10
C LYS A 43 19.75 15.35 17.60
N TYR A 44 19.48 15.07 16.32
CA TYR A 44 19.66 13.77 15.69
C TYR A 44 20.59 13.85 14.45
N PRO A 45 21.85 14.27 14.62
CA PRO A 45 22.76 14.48 13.49
C PRO A 45 23.16 13.19 12.74
N ALA A 46 22.94 12.02 13.36
CA ALA A 46 23.24 10.71 12.80
C ALA A 46 22.02 10.04 12.13
N ALA A 47 20.83 10.64 12.17
CA ALA A 47 19.64 10.08 11.52
C ALA A 47 19.75 10.22 9.98
N THR A 48 19.29 9.20 9.25
CA THR A 48 19.21 9.28 7.79
C THR A 48 18.18 10.32 7.39
N PHE A 49 18.63 11.37 6.70
CA PHE A 49 17.79 12.51 6.34
C PHE A 49 16.97 12.25 5.07
N ILE A 50 15.66 12.49 5.16
CA ILE A 50 14.71 12.41 4.05
C ILE A 50 14.09 13.81 3.87
N ASP A 51 14.28 14.40 2.69
CA ASP A 51 13.78 15.73 2.37
C ASP A 51 12.34 15.66 1.83
N ALA A 52 11.39 16.24 2.56
CA ALA A 52 9.99 16.35 2.16
C ALA A 52 9.73 17.48 1.13
N LYS A 53 10.74 18.29 0.77
CA LYS A 53 10.67 19.29 -0.31
C LYS A 53 9.52 20.30 -0.17
N GLY A 54 9.17 20.68 1.06
CA GLY A 54 8.08 21.60 1.36
C GLY A 54 6.68 20.99 1.26
N LEU A 55 6.57 19.68 1.00
CA LEU A 55 5.30 18.95 0.98
C LEU A 55 4.75 18.72 2.39
N VAL A 56 3.52 18.22 2.46
CA VAL A 56 2.85 17.93 3.73
C VAL A 56 3.40 16.65 4.35
N ILE A 57 3.76 16.72 5.63
CA ILE A 57 4.03 15.56 6.47
C ILE A 57 2.83 15.42 7.40
N MET A 58 2.03 14.37 7.23
CA MET A 58 0.83 14.15 8.03
C MET A 58 0.65 12.67 8.35
N PRO A 59 -0.14 12.34 9.39
CA PRO A 59 -0.61 10.97 9.58
C PRO A 59 -1.35 10.49 8.34
N ALA A 60 -1.20 9.21 8.05
CA ALA A 60 -1.91 8.54 6.96
C ALA A 60 -3.43 8.53 7.16
N PHE A 61 -4.18 8.28 6.09
CA PHE A 61 -5.64 8.27 6.11
C PHE A 61 -6.22 6.96 6.64
N ILE A 62 -7.43 7.11 7.22
CA ILE A 62 -8.27 6.02 7.71
C ILE A 62 -9.56 5.92 6.94
N ASN A 63 -9.71 4.83 6.20
CA ASN A 63 -10.97 4.37 5.65
C ASN A 63 -11.69 3.45 6.64
N ALA A 64 -12.68 3.99 7.36
CA ALA A 64 -13.43 3.25 8.36
C ALA A 64 -14.49 2.28 7.80
N HIS A 65 -14.64 2.17 6.47
CA HIS A 65 -15.62 1.29 5.85
C HIS A 65 -15.30 0.97 4.38
N SER A 66 -15.06 -0.30 4.08
CA SER A 66 -14.79 -0.81 2.74
C SER A 66 -15.42 -2.19 2.52
N HIS A 67 -15.37 -2.65 1.27
CA HIS A 67 -15.86 -3.95 0.82
C HIS A 67 -14.86 -4.58 -0.16
N ILE A 68 -13.73 -5.07 0.36
CA ILE A 68 -12.60 -5.63 -0.38
C ILE A 68 -13.05 -6.69 -1.36
N TYR A 69 -13.86 -7.67 -0.91
CA TYR A 69 -14.35 -8.76 -1.75
C TYR A 69 -15.11 -8.31 -3.01
N SER A 70 -15.61 -7.08 -2.98
CA SER A 70 -16.41 -6.49 -4.05
C SER A 70 -15.76 -5.26 -4.68
N GLY A 71 -14.45 -5.04 -4.46
CA GLY A 71 -13.71 -3.89 -5.00
C GLY A 71 -13.92 -3.70 -6.50
N LEU A 72 -14.16 -4.80 -7.24
CA LEU A 72 -14.41 -4.84 -8.68
C LEU A 72 -15.86 -4.55 -9.10
N ALA A 73 -16.80 -4.60 -8.17
CA ALA A 73 -18.19 -4.27 -8.42
C ALA A 73 -18.44 -2.75 -8.40
N ARG A 74 -17.42 -1.94 -8.11
CA ARG A 74 -17.51 -0.48 -8.14
C ARG A 74 -17.91 0.01 -9.52
N GLY A 75 -18.98 0.80 -9.59
CA GLY A 75 -19.51 1.33 -10.85
C GLY A 75 -20.29 0.31 -11.68
N LEU A 76 -20.50 -0.91 -11.19
CA LEU A 76 -21.30 -1.93 -11.88
C LEU A 76 -22.76 -1.47 -12.01
N SER A 77 -23.27 -1.48 -13.23
CA SER A 77 -24.67 -1.22 -13.55
C SER A 77 -25.23 -2.37 -14.38
N MET A 78 -26.29 -3.01 -13.88
CA MET A 78 -26.93 -4.11 -14.59
C MET A 78 -28.10 -3.59 -15.42
N LYS A 79 -28.05 -3.84 -16.73
CA LYS A 79 -29.10 -3.44 -17.66
C LYS A 79 -30.46 -4.00 -17.22
N GLY A 80 -31.43 -3.11 -16.99
CA GLY A 80 -32.79 -3.48 -16.58
C GLY A 80 -32.97 -3.70 -15.08
N HIS A 81 -31.92 -3.57 -14.27
CA HIS A 81 -32.02 -3.55 -12.81
C HIS A 81 -32.21 -2.11 -12.33
N ASN A 82 -33.44 -1.76 -11.94
CA ASN A 82 -33.80 -0.43 -11.45
C ASN A 82 -34.37 -0.53 -10.02
N PRO A 83 -33.52 -0.77 -9.00
CA PRO A 83 -33.96 -0.98 -7.64
C PRO A 83 -34.54 0.32 -7.05
N THR A 84 -35.64 0.20 -6.30
CA THR A 84 -36.34 1.30 -5.64
C THR A 84 -36.08 1.36 -4.13
N ASN A 85 -35.44 0.34 -3.58
CA ASN A 85 -35.07 0.24 -2.17
C ASN A 85 -33.80 -0.63 -2.00
N PHE A 86 -33.23 -0.59 -0.80
CA PHE A 86 -31.97 -1.29 -0.49
C PHE A 86 -32.07 -2.81 -0.61
N TYR A 87 -33.21 -3.41 -0.25
CA TYR A 87 -33.39 -4.86 -0.35
C TYR A 87 -33.33 -5.33 -1.81
N GLU A 88 -33.92 -4.56 -2.74
CA GLU A 88 -33.83 -4.84 -4.17
C GLU A 88 -32.39 -4.74 -4.69
N ILE A 89 -31.55 -3.85 -4.13
CA ILE A 89 -30.11 -3.79 -4.44
C ILE A 89 -29.41 -5.07 -3.94
N LEU A 90 -29.69 -5.48 -2.71
CA LEU A 90 -29.11 -6.69 -2.12
C LEU A 90 -29.48 -7.95 -2.92
N ASP A 91 -30.77 -8.20 -3.12
CA ASP A 91 -31.27 -9.38 -3.84
C ASP A 91 -30.92 -9.35 -5.33
N GLY A 92 -31.04 -8.19 -5.94
CA GLY A 92 -30.87 -8.01 -7.38
C GLY A 92 -29.42 -8.03 -7.83
N MET A 93 -28.49 -7.57 -7.00
CA MET A 93 -27.07 -7.38 -7.32
C MET A 93 -26.13 -8.09 -6.34
N TRP A 94 -26.11 -7.68 -5.07
CA TRP A 94 -25.07 -8.12 -4.14
C TRP A 94 -25.11 -9.63 -3.86
N TRP A 95 -26.27 -10.19 -3.52
CA TRP A 95 -26.40 -11.64 -3.30
C TRP A 95 -26.14 -12.46 -4.56
N LYS A 96 -26.31 -11.88 -5.76
CA LYS A 96 -25.92 -12.56 -7.00
C LYS A 96 -24.41 -12.61 -7.14
N ILE A 97 -23.71 -11.51 -6.83
CA ILE A 97 -22.25 -11.46 -6.80
C ILE A 97 -21.72 -12.41 -5.73
N ASP A 98 -22.21 -12.32 -4.49
CA ASP A 98 -21.75 -13.12 -3.35
C ASP A 98 -21.88 -14.64 -3.61
N ARG A 99 -22.91 -15.07 -4.33
CA ARG A 99 -23.15 -16.49 -4.68
C ARG A 99 -22.24 -17.03 -5.78
N HIS A 100 -21.63 -16.16 -6.58
CA HIS A 100 -20.74 -16.55 -7.68
C HIS A 100 -19.29 -16.12 -7.43
N LEU A 101 -19.03 -15.41 -6.34
CA LEU A 101 -17.71 -14.97 -5.95
C LEU A 101 -16.81 -16.19 -5.75
N THR A 102 -15.69 -16.22 -6.46
CA THR A 102 -14.63 -17.22 -6.26
C THR A 102 -13.54 -16.69 -5.34
N LEU A 103 -12.67 -17.58 -4.85
CA LEU A 103 -11.44 -17.14 -4.15
C LEU A 103 -10.55 -16.28 -5.06
N GLU A 104 -10.49 -16.58 -6.35
CA GLU A 104 -9.72 -15.78 -7.31
C GLU A 104 -10.30 -14.36 -7.46
N ASP A 105 -11.62 -14.23 -7.55
CA ASP A 105 -12.29 -12.91 -7.59
C ASP A 105 -12.03 -12.11 -6.31
N THR A 106 -11.99 -12.80 -5.17
CA THR A 106 -11.65 -12.20 -3.88
C THR A 106 -10.22 -11.68 -3.87
N ARG A 107 -9.25 -12.48 -4.34
CA ARG A 107 -7.83 -12.05 -4.48
C ARG A 107 -7.71 -10.83 -5.37
N ARG A 108 -8.36 -10.88 -6.53
CA ARG A 108 -8.40 -9.80 -7.53
C ARG A 108 -8.97 -8.50 -6.97
N SER A 109 -10.03 -8.60 -6.17
CA SER A 109 -10.63 -7.44 -5.51
C SER A 109 -9.76 -6.91 -4.36
N ALA A 110 -9.05 -7.78 -3.65
CA ALA A 110 -8.04 -7.41 -2.64
C ALA A 110 -6.90 -6.58 -3.25
N TYR A 111 -6.34 -7.05 -4.35
CA TYR A 111 -5.28 -6.34 -5.05
C TYR A 111 -5.69 -4.91 -5.43
N THR A 112 -6.86 -4.78 -6.06
CA THR A 112 -7.42 -3.47 -6.45
C THR A 112 -7.55 -2.54 -5.25
N THR A 113 -8.18 -3.05 -4.18
CA THR A 113 -8.45 -2.25 -3.00
C THR A 113 -7.16 -1.80 -2.33
N TYR A 114 -6.18 -2.69 -2.18
CA TYR A 114 -4.91 -2.32 -1.57
C TYR A 114 -4.15 -1.31 -2.41
N ILE A 115 -4.04 -1.51 -3.73
CA ILE A 115 -3.32 -0.59 -4.61
C ILE A 115 -3.93 0.83 -4.55
N ASP A 116 -5.25 0.95 -4.45
CA ASP A 116 -5.94 2.23 -4.26
C ASP A 116 -5.57 2.89 -2.94
N CYS A 117 -5.53 2.11 -1.87
CA CYS A 117 -5.21 2.59 -0.53
C CYS A 117 -3.76 3.09 -0.47
N ILE A 118 -2.86 2.33 -1.07
CA ILE A 118 -1.44 2.67 -1.23
C ILE A 118 -1.27 3.99 -1.99
N LYS A 119 -1.95 4.14 -3.13
CA LYS A 119 -1.90 5.36 -3.96
C LYS A 119 -2.39 6.60 -3.22
N THR A 120 -3.40 6.43 -2.36
CA THR A 120 -4.07 7.55 -1.68
C THR A 120 -3.49 7.87 -0.31
N GLY A 121 -2.46 7.14 0.13
CA GLY A 121 -1.92 7.29 1.49
C GLY A 121 -2.89 6.83 2.57
N CYS A 122 -3.86 6.00 2.20
CA CYS A 122 -4.71 5.27 3.11
C CYS A 122 -3.94 4.04 3.57
N THR A 123 -3.27 4.14 4.70
CA THR A 123 -2.63 2.97 5.30
C THR A 123 -3.67 2.10 5.98
N THR A 124 -4.85 2.67 6.28
CA THR A 124 -5.88 2.06 7.13
C THR A 124 -7.20 1.81 6.46
N VAL A 125 -7.65 0.55 6.34
CA VAL A 125 -9.01 0.23 5.89
C VAL A 125 -9.78 -0.51 6.99
N PHE A 126 -11.10 -0.59 6.91
CA PHE A 126 -11.93 -1.51 7.70
C PHE A 126 -12.85 -2.22 6.73
N ASP A 127 -12.68 -3.53 6.61
CA ASP A 127 -13.40 -4.30 5.60
C ASP A 127 -14.63 -4.98 6.17
N HIS A 128 -15.74 -4.82 5.45
CA HIS A 128 -16.91 -5.67 5.59
C HIS A 128 -16.89 -6.71 4.47
N HIS A 129 -16.54 -7.94 4.84
CA HIS A 129 -16.38 -9.07 3.93
C HIS A 129 -17.66 -9.92 3.81
N ALA A 130 -18.01 -10.33 2.59
CA ALA A 130 -19.06 -11.33 2.34
C ALA A 130 -18.67 -12.25 1.17
N SER A 131 -18.52 -13.54 1.44
CA SER A 131 -18.16 -14.55 0.43
C SER A 131 -19.00 -15.82 0.59
N PHE A 132 -20.31 -15.72 0.33
CA PHE A 132 -21.30 -16.74 0.66
C PHE A 132 -20.92 -18.18 0.28
N CYS A 133 -20.45 -18.41 -0.95
CA CYS A 133 -20.04 -19.73 -1.43
C CYS A 133 -18.57 -20.08 -1.16
N GLU A 134 -17.75 -19.10 -0.78
CA GLU A 134 -16.29 -19.20 -0.59
C GLU A 134 -15.90 -18.61 0.75
N ILE A 135 -16.61 -19.00 1.81
CA ILE A 135 -16.33 -18.50 3.17
C ILE A 135 -14.94 -18.97 3.59
N GLU A 136 -14.67 -20.27 3.44
CA GLU A 136 -13.37 -20.86 3.72
C GLU A 136 -12.33 -20.37 2.70
N GLY A 137 -11.15 -19.96 3.17
CA GLY A 137 -10.06 -19.51 2.30
C GLY A 137 -10.11 -18.03 1.91
N SER A 138 -11.28 -17.37 1.91
CA SER A 138 -11.40 -15.99 1.40
C SER A 138 -10.55 -14.96 2.14
N LEU A 139 -10.50 -15.02 3.47
CA LEU A 139 -9.64 -14.13 4.26
C LEU A 139 -8.15 -14.45 4.07
N PHE A 140 -7.79 -15.72 3.87
CA PHE A 140 -6.40 -16.10 3.56
C PHE A 140 -6.00 -15.66 2.15
N ALA A 141 -6.93 -15.70 1.20
CA ALA A 141 -6.72 -15.13 -0.12
C ALA A 141 -6.46 -13.61 -0.06
N ILE A 142 -7.21 -12.88 0.76
CA ILE A 142 -6.98 -11.45 1.01
C ILE A 142 -5.60 -11.24 1.68
N GLU A 143 -5.27 -12.03 2.71
CA GLU A 143 -3.98 -11.99 3.42
C GLU A 143 -2.78 -12.31 2.50
N GLU A 144 -2.89 -13.34 1.66
CA GLU A 144 -1.86 -13.71 0.69
C GLU A 144 -1.60 -12.58 -0.29
N VAL A 145 -2.65 -11.90 -0.76
CA VAL A 145 -2.49 -10.72 -1.60
C VAL A 145 -1.82 -9.58 -0.85
N ALA A 146 -2.14 -9.36 0.43
CA ALA A 146 -1.41 -8.39 1.24
C ALA A 146 0.09 -8.74 1.33
N LYS A 147 0.44 -10.02 1.52
CA LYS A 147 1.84 -10.51 1.53
C LYS A 147 2.52 -10.41 0.17
N GLU A 148 1.81 -10.67 -0.93
CA GLU A 148 2.33 -10.55 -2.29
C GLU A 148 2.56 -9.09 -2.69
N LEU A 149 1.65 -8.21 -2.24
CA LEU A 149 1.83 -6.76 -2.17
C LEU A 149 2.66 -6.36 -0.96
N GLY A 150 3.41 -7.29 -0.39
CA GLY A 150 4.58 -6.96 0.38
C GLY A 150 4.38 -6.40 1.77
N VAL A 151 3.13 -6.30 2.21
CA VAL A 151 2.82 -6.08 3.62
C VAL A 151 3.54 -7.22 4.35
N GLY A 152 4.60 -6.93 5.13
CA GLY A 152 5.45 -8.00 5.70
C GLY A 152 6.98 -7.96 5.60
N ASP A 153 7.56 -7.38 4.53
CA ASP A 153 8.97 -7.67 4.16
C ASP A 153 10.03 -6.60 4.52
N ASP A 154 11.28 -7.00 4.83
CA ASP A 154 12.51 -6.16 4.85
C ASP A 154 13.07 -5.87 3.44
N PHE A 155 13.09 -4.59 3.03
CA PHE A 155 13.61 -4.13 1.73
C PHE A 155 15.11 -3.81 1.80
N LEU A 156 15.95 -4.83 1.69
CA LEU A 156 17.42 -4.70 1.71
C LEU A 156 18.00 -4.89 0.30
N PHE A 157 18.32 -3.81 -0.42
CA PHE A 157 18.97 -3.83 -1.73
C PHE A 157 20.43 -3.32 -1.66
N ASP A 158 21.28 -3.79 -2.58
CA ASP A 158 22.73 -3.55 -2.61
C ASP A 158 23.14 -2.07 -2.54
N ASP A 159 22.37 -1.17 -3.15
CA ASP A 159 22.59 0.29 -3.13
C ASP A 159 21.53 1.05 -2.31
N MET A 160 20.65 0.32 -1.62
CA MET A 160 19.51 0.88 -0.92
C MET A 160 19.00 -0.01 0.22
N VAL A 161 19.18 0.43 1.45
CA VAL A 161 18.62 -0.21 2.63
C VAL A 161 17.34 0.51 3.04
N THR A 162 16.22 -0.20 3.06
CA THR A 162 14.97 0.29 3.62
C THR A 162 14.43 -0.68 4.67
N ALA A 163 13.63 -0.16 5.60
CA ALA A 163 13.12 -0.95 6.70
C ALA A 163 12.22 -2.11 6.24
N ALA A 164 12.08 -3.12 7.10
CA ALA A 164 10.94 -4.01 7.16
C ALA A 164 9.65 -3.23 7.05
N SER A 165 8.96 -3.45 5.95
CA SER A 165 7.56 -3.77 6.01
C SER A 165 7.34 -4.99 6.94
N SER A 166 6.19 -5.10 7.60
CA SER A 166 5.87 -6.20 8.51
C SER A 166 4.37 -6.46 8.53
N LEU A 167 4.00 -7.72 8.78
CA LEU A 167 2.64 -8.18 9.08
C LEU A 167 2.79 -9.05 10.32
N ASP A 168 2.37 -8.57 11.48
CA ASP A 168 2.40 -9.44 12.65
C ASP A 168 1.26 -10.45 12.59
N LYS A 169 1.53 -11.65 13.08
CA LYS A 169 0.52 -12.69 13.17
C LYS A 169 -0.61 -12.24 14.11
N ALA A 170 -1.80 -12.10 13.55
CA ALA A 170 -3.02 -11.82 14.29
C ALA A 170 -3.27 -12.84 15.40
N THR A 171 -3.66 -12.36 16.59
CA THR A 171 -3.99 -13.23 17.75
C THR A 171 -5.47 -13.48 17.91
N THR A 172 -6.30 -12.64 17.30
CA THR A 172 -7.76 -12.74 17.27
C THR A 172 -8.29 -12.55 15.86
N GLU A 173 -9.54 -12.94 15.60
CA GLU A 173 -10.21 -12.67 14.32
C GLU A 173 -10.35 -11.16 14.04
N VAL A 174 -10.46 -10.36 15.11
CA VAL A 174 -10.46 -8.90 15.01
C VAL A 174 -9.10 -8.39 14.54
N ASP A 175 -8.00 -8.89 15.13
CA ASP A 175 -6.64 -8.53 14.68
C ASP A 175 -6.40 -8.96 13.22
N LEU A 176 -6.94 -10.11 12.80
CA LEU A 176 -6.82 -10.59 11.42
C LEU A 176 -7.60 -9.69 10.46
N ALA A 177 -8.81 -9.29 10.84
CA ALA A 177 -9.63 -8.34 10.07
C ALA A 177 -8.96 -6.96 9.97
N TRP A 178 -8.27 -6.50 11.03
CA TRP A 178 -7.44 -5.30 11.00
C TRP A 178 -6.16 -5.47 10.17
N SER A 179 -5.59 -6.68 10.12
CA SER A 179 -4.40 -6.94 9.31
C SER A 179 -4.72 -6.98 7.81
N GLY A 180 -5.87 -7.54 7.45
CA GLY A 180 -6.39 -7.60 6.07
C GLY A 180 -6.74 -6.24 5.44
N VAL A 181 -6.45 -5.14 6.11
CA VAL A 181 -6.70 -3.76 5.68
C VAL A 181 -5.50 -2.86 5.92
N GLY A 182 -4.37 -3.46 6.32
CA GLY A 182 -3.09 -2.79 6.56
C GLY A 182 -2.98 -2.11 7.92
N GLN A 183 -3.69 -2.55 8.96
CA GLN A 183 -3.95 -1.77 10.18
C GLN A 183 -3.81 -2.40 11.52
N TYR A 184 -3.43 -3.66 11.55
CA TYR A 184 -3.13 -4.26 12.82
C TYR A 184 -1.82 -3.65 13.34
N THR A 185 -0.71 -4.32 13.11
CA THR A 185 0.63 -3.77 13.31
C THR A 185 1.41 -3.83 12.00
N ASP A 186 0.66 -3.68 10.90
CA ASP A 186 1.18 -3.80 9.56
C ASP A 186 1.95 -2.53 9.18
N ILE A 187 3.11 -2.70 8.60
CA ILE A 187 4.01 -1.61 8.24
C ILE A 187 4.46 -1.84 6.81
N MET A 188 4.53 -0.76 6.02
CA MET A 188 4.97 -0.78 4.63
C MET A 188 5.90 0.38 4.32
N THR A 189 6.98 0.13 3.60
CA THR A 189 7.83 1.21 3.08
C THR A 189 7.32 1.69 1.71
N PRO A 190 7.40 3.00 1.39
CA PRO A 190 7.00 3.50 0.08
C PRO A 190 7.77 2.85 -1.08
N LEU A 191 9.02 2.43 -0.85
CA LEU A 191 9.80 1.73 -1.87
C LEU A 191 9.19 0.36 -2.17
N HIS A 192 8.79 -0.39 -1.14
CA HIS A 192 8.14 -1.67 -1.36
C HIS A 192 6.92 -1.50 -2.27
N MET A 193 6.12 -0.50 -1.96
CA MET A 193 4.91 -0.16 -2.72
C MET A 193 5.19 0.14 -4.18
N CYS A 194 6.29 0.84 -4.48
CA CYS A 194 6.73 1.05 -5.85
C CYS A 194 7.16 -0.24 -6.55
N MET A 195 7.85 -1.14 -5.86
CA MET A 195 8.29 -2.42 -6.44
C MET A 195 7.11 -3.30 -6.84
N ILE A 196 6.08 -3.29 -6.01
CA ILE A 196 4.84 -4.02 -6.24
C ILE A 196 4.10 -3.49 -7.47
N ALA A 197 3.92 -2.17 -7.55
CA ALA A 197 3.31 -1.54 -8.71
C ALA A 197 4.14 -1.79 -9.99
N ALA A 198 5.47 -1.77 -9.86
CA ALA A 198 6.38 -2.13 -10.95
C ALA A 198 6.25 -3.60 -11.34
N GLY A 199 6.04 -4.51 -10.38
CA GLY A 199 5.78 -5.93 -10.62
C GLY A 199 4.50 -6.15 -11.42
N VAL A 200 3.41 -5.46 -11.07
CA VAL A 200 2.16 -5.46 -11.84
C VAL A 200 2.41 -4.96 -13.27
N ALA A 201 3.16 -3.87 -13.43
CA ALA A 201 3.50 -3.33 -14.73
C ALA A 201 4.51 -4.19 -15.53
N ASN A 202 5.13 -5.19 -14.91
CA ASN A 202 6.21 -6.01 -15.46
C ASN A 202 5.87 -7.50 -15.42
N ASP A 203 4.66 -7.86 -15.85
CA ASP A 203 4.20 -9.25 -16.02
C ASP A 203 4.30 -10.11 -14.74
N GLY A 204 4.17 -9.46 -13.59
CA GLY A 204 4.24 -10.07 -12.26
C GLY A 204 5.64 -10.29 -11.73
N VAL A 205 6.65 -9.77 -12.43
CA VAL A 205 8.06 -9.86 -12.02
C VAL A 205 8.47 -8.57 -11.33
N MET A 206 8.65 -8.63 -10.01
CA MET A 206 9.29 -7.56 -9.26
C MET A 206 10.80 -7.60 -9.49
N VAL A 207 11.35 -6.46 -9.91
CA VAL A 207 12.79 -6.27 -10.10
C VAL A 207 13.39 -5.56 -8.90
N GLU A 208 14.67 -5.79 -8.66
CA GLU A 208 15.41 -5.02 -7.66
C GLU A 208 15.44 -3.54 -8.06
N PRO A 209 14.95 -2.62 -7.20
CA PRO A 209 15.05 -1.20 -7.46
C PRO A 209 16.52 -0.76 -7.33
N LYS A 210 16.95 0.13 -8.21
CA LYS A 210 18.32 0.63 -8.29
C LYS A 210 18.32 2.15 -8.27
N LEU A 211 19.19 2.75 -7.46
CA LEU A 211 19.41 4.20 -7.41
C LEU A 211 20.58 4.63 -8.30
N LEU A 212 21.62 3.80 -8.37
CA LEU A 212 22.82 4.06 -9.15
C LEU A 212 22.66 3.48 -10.56
N LYS A 213 22.64 4.32 -11.61
CA LYS A 213 22.59 3.85 -13.00
C LYS A 213 23.96 3.43 -13.54
N SER A 214 24.95 4.32 -13.43
CA SER A 214 26.32 4.06 -13.86
C SER A 214 27.32 5.00 -13.18
N ILE A 215 28.61 4.63 -13.17
CA ILE A 215 29.71 5.46 -12.66
C ILE A 215 30.74 5.68 -13.75
N THR A 216 30.93 6.94 -14.14
CA THR A 216 31.95 7.34 -15.11
C THR A 216 33.05 8.13 -14.40
N ASN A 217 34.32 7.77 -14.64
CA ASN A 217 35.44 8.49 -14.06
C ASN A 217 35.75 9.79 -14.82
N SER A 218 36.71 10.59 -14.32
CA SER A 218 37.11 11.86 -14.94
C SER A 218 37.71 11.73 -16.35
N LEU A 219 38.04 10.51 -16.78
CA LEU A 219 38.55 10.19 -18.12
C LEU A 219 37.43 9.73 -19.07
N GLY A 220 36.17 9.74 -18.63
CA GLY A 220 35.04 9.29 -19.43
C GLY A 220 34.87 7.77 -19.50
N VAL A 221 35.63 7.00 -18.72
CA VAL A 221 35.52 5.53 -18.70
C VAL A 221 34.42 5.12 -17.73
N ASN A 222 33.48 4.31 -18.22
CA ASN A 222 32.45 3.69 -17.40
C ASN A 222 33.08 2.57 -16.55
N THR A 223 33.01 2.73 -15.24
CA THR A 223 33.59 1.83 -14.23
C THR A 223 32.55 0.95 -13.55
N PHE A 224 31.27 1.26 -13.74
CA PHE A 224 30.15 0.51 -13.19
C PHE A 224 28.91 0.81 -14.04
N GLU A 225 28.24 -0.23 -14.53
CA GLU A 225 26.93 -0.14 -15.15
C GLU A 225 25.97 -1.01 -14.33
N CYS A 226 24.85 -0.43 -13.93
CA CYS A 226 23.86 -1.14 -13.17
C CYS A 226 23.16 -2.19 -14.03
N LYS A 227 22.93 -3.36 -13.47
CA LYS A 227 22.11 -4.40 -14.08
C LYS A 227 20.78 -4.49 -13.35
N THR A 228 19.70 -4.59 -14.11
CA THR A 228 18.39 -4.93 -13.57
C THR A 228 18.39 -6.41 -13.25
N GLU A 229 18.15 -6.74 -11.99
CA GLU A 229 18.05 -8.11 -11.53
C GLU A 229 16.61 -8.39 -11.11
N THR A 230 16.18 -9.64 -11.31
CA THR A 230 14.87 -10.08 -10.81
C THR A 230 14.98 -10.27 -9.31
N TYR A 231 14.14 -9.56 -8.55
CA TYR A 231 14.01 -9.82 -7.13
C TYR A 231 13.16 -11.08 -6.91
N ARG A 232 11.93 -11.08 -7.45
CA ARG A 232 11.06 -12.25 -7.44
C ARG A 232 9.95 -12.17 -8.48
N LYS A 233 9.40 -13.33 -8.83
CA LYS A 233 8.09 -13.41 -9.49
C LYS A 233 7.02 -13.44 -8.41
N ALA A 234 6.32 -12.32 -8.25
CA ALA A 234 5.31 -12.13 -7.21
C ALA A 234 3.94 -12.66 -7.62
N MET A 235 3.67 -12.64 -8.92
CA MET A 235 2.39 -13.06 -9.51
C MET A 235 2.63 -13.59 -10.94
N SER A 236 1.65 -14.28 -11.49
CA SER A 236 1.63 -14.66 -12.90
C SER A 236 1.36 -13.44 -13.79
N SER A 237 1.72 -13.55 -15.07
CA SER A 237 1.43 -12.49 -16.05
C SER A 237 -0.09 -12.30 -16.26
N ALA A 238 -0.88 -13.36 -16.12
CA ALA A 238 -2.34 -13.27 -16.16
C ALA A 238 -2.90 -12.47 -14.98
N GLU A 239 -2.40 -12.73 -13.75
CA GLU A 239 -2.73 -11.93 -12.58
C GLU A 239 -2.30 -10.48 -12.78
N ALA A 240 -1.05 -10.22 -13.18
CA ALA A 240 -0.55 -8.87 -13.42
C ALA A 240 -1.36 -8.07 -14.45
N THR A 241 -1.79 -8.74 -15.54
CA THR A 241 -2.67 -8.15 -16.56
C THR A 241 -4.00 -7.73 -15.93
N GLN A 242 -4.60 -8.63 -15.17
CA GLN A 242 -5.88 -8.35 -14.52
C GLN A 242 -5.78 -7.20 -13.51
N LEU A 243 -4.68 -7.14 -12.75
CA LEU A 243 -4.43 -6.06 -11.80
C LEU A 243 -4.20 -4.73 -12.49
N THR A 244 -3.54 -4.74 -13.64
CA THR A 244 -3.37 -3.55 -14.47
C THR A 244 -4.74 -3.00 -14.88
N GLU A 245 -5.67 -3.85 -15.33
CA GLU A 245 -7.04 -3.44 -15.68
C GLU A 245 -7.76 -2.79 -14.49
N TYR A 246 -7.63 -3.37 -13.29
CA TYR A 246 -8.27 -2.82 -12.10
C TYR A 246 -7.65 -1.51 -11.65
N MET A 247 -6.31 -1.41 -11.69
CA MET A 247 -5.59 -0.17 -11.38
C MET A 247 -5.97 0.96 -12.35
N ILE A 248 -6.24 0.65 -13.62
CA ILE A 248 -6.78 1.59 -14.61
C ILE A 248 -8.22 1.95 -14.22
N GLY A 249 -9.06 0.96 -13.92
CA GLY A 249 -10.44 1.17 -13.49
C GLY A 249 -10.57 2.09 -12.26
N THR A 250 -9.66 1.99 -11.30
CA THR A 250 -9.55 2.92 -10.17
C THR A 250 -9.37 4.36 -10.60
N VAL A 251 -8.54 4.61 -11.61
CA VAL A 251 -8.23 5.97 -12.07
C VAL A 251 -9.34 6.50 -12.97
N GLU A 252 -9.87 5.66 -13.84
CA GLU A 252 -10.90 6.09 -14.80
C GLU A 252 -12.28 6.25 -14.15
N ASN A 253 -12.60 5.40 -13.18
CA ASN A 253 -13.96 5.27 -12.63
C ASN A 253 -14.00 5.28 -11.09
N GLY A 254 -12.88 5.59 -10.44
CA GLY A 254 -12.73 5.40 -9.00
C GLY A 254 -12.16 6.60 -8.25
N THR A 255 -11.18 6.32 -7.39
CA THR A 255 -10.62 7.25 -6.40
C THR A 255 -9.26 7.83 -6.80
N GLY A 256 -8.66 7.34 -7.90
CA GLY A 256 -7.39 7.82 -8.43
C GLY A 256 -7.57 8.90 -9.48
#